data_AF-A0A367Z6W8-F1
#
_entry.id   AF-A0A367Z6W8-F1
#
_cell.length_a   1.000
_cell.length_b   1.000
_cell.length_c   1.000
_cell.angle_alpha   90.00
_cell.angle_beta   90.00
_cell.angle_gamma   90.00
#
_symmetry.space_group_name_H-M   'P 1'
#
loop_
_entity.id
_entity.type
_entity.pdbx_description
1 polymer ?
#
loop_
_entity_poly.entity_id
_entity_poly.type
_entity_poly.pdbx_seq_one_letter_code
_entity_poly.pdbx_strand_id
1 'polypeptide(L)' 'MAGTIDALKQAGVRDQVKVIVGGAPVTAEFARQIGADGFAPDASTAARVVRQLLE' A
#
# COMPACT_ATOMS: atom_id res chain seq x y z
N MET A 1 -2.88 -4.97 8.72
CA MET A 1 -2.75 -4.13 7.51
C MET A 1 -4.00 -3.27 7.29
N ALA A 2 -5.20 -3.84 7.13
CA ALA A 2 -6.45 -3.07 6.98
C ALA A 2 -6.70 -2.05 8.11
N GLY A 3 -6.52 -2.46 9.38
CA GLY A 3 -6.71 -1.56 10.52
C GLY A 3 -5.79 -0.32 10.52
N THR A 4 -4.61 -0.40 9.90
CA THR A 4 -3.72 0.77 9.74
C THR A 4 -4.29 1.74 8.71
N ILE A 5 -4.86 1.24 7.61
CA ILE A 5 -5.52 2.06 6.59
C ILE A 5 -6.74 2.75 7.19
N ASP A 6 -7.52 2.03 8.02
CA ASP A 6 -8.66 2.63 8.71
C ASP A 6 -8.23 3.69 9.73
N ALA A 7 -7.12 3.48 10.44
CA ALA A 7 -6.55 4.49 11.32
C ALA A 7 -6.11 5.76 10.55
N LEU A 8 -5.52 5.60 9.35
CA LEU A 8 -5.17 6.73 8.49
C LEU A 8 -6.42 7.50 8.01
N LYS A 9 -7.52 6.79 7.73
CA LYS A 9 -8.81 7.42 7.39
C LYS A 9 -9.38 8.18 8.58
N GLN A 10 -9.39 7.57 9.76
CA GLN A 10 -9.87 8.21 11.00
C GLN A 10 -9.04 9.45 11.36
N ALA A 11 -7.74 9.42 11.10
CA ALA A 11 -6.86 10.58 11.29
C ALA A 11 -7.00 11.65 10.20
N GLY A 12 -7.80 11.42 9.14
CA GLY A 12 -7.99 12.39 8.04
C GLY A 12 -6.79 12.56 7.12
N VAL A 13 -5.83 11.63 7.15
CA VAL A 13 -4.58 11.72 6.38
C VAL A 13 -4.46 10.67 5.27
N ARG A 14 -5.44 9.75 5.14
CA ARG A 14 -5.39 8.65 4.16
C ARG A 14 -5.13 9.12 2.74
N ASP A 15 -5.76 10.22 2.33
CA ASP A 15 -5.66 10.74 0.96
C ASP A 15 -4.39 11.57 0.73
N GLN A 16 -3.62 11.86 1.78
CA GLN A 16 -2.38 12.64 1.73
C GLN A 16 -1.14 11.74 1.57
N VAL A 17 -1.29 10.42 1.66
CA VAL A 17 -0.18 9.46 1.60
C VAL A 17 -0.49 8.32 0.64
N LYS A 18 0.57 7.74 0.06
CA LYS A 18 0.49 6.47 -0.67
C LYS A 18 0.86 5.32 0.25
N VAL A 19 -0.02 4.33 0.35
CA VAL A 19 0.18 3.13 1.16
C VAL A 19 0.50 1.96 0.25
N ILE A 20 1.73 1.45 0.34
CA ILE A 20 2.14 0.23 -0.35
C ILE A 20 2.30 -0.92 0.66
N VAL A 21 1.96 -2.15 0.26
CA VAL A 21 2.10 -3.35 1.10
C VAL A 21 2.93 -4.43 0.41
N GLY A 22 3.60 -5.26 1.20
CA GLY A 22 4.43 -6.36 0.70
C GLY A 22 4.66 -7.42 1.77
N GLY A 23 5.41 -8.46 1.41
CA GLY A 23 5.71 -9.61 2.27
C GLY A 23 5.35 -10.93 1.61
N ALA A 24 6.03 -12.02 1.99
CA ALA A 24 5.88 -13.34 1.37
C ALA A 24 4.44 -13.87 1.28
N PRO A 25 3.54 -13.68 2.27
CA PRO A 25 2.15 -14.17 2.17
C PRO A 25 1.19 -13.17 1.50
N VAL A 26 1.67 -12.00 1.07
CA VAL A 26 0.81 -10.92 0.55
C VAL A 26 0.67 -11.06 -0.96
N THR A 27 -0.56 -10.84 -1.45
CA THR A 27 -0.87 -10.83 -2.88
C THR A 27 -1.35 -9.44 -3.31
N ALA A 28 -1.26 -9.16 -4.61
CA ALA A 28 -1.83 -7.94 -5.19
C ALA A 28 -3.35 -7.85 -4.94
N GLU A 29 -4.04 -8.98 -4.96
CA GLU A 29 -5.48 -9.07 -4.67
C GLU A 29 -5.79 -8.59 -3.25
N PHE A 30 -5.06 -9.12 -2.27
CA PHE A 30 -5.23 -8.73 -0.88
C PHE A 30 -4.92 -7.24 -0.67
N ALA A 31 -3.86 -6.72 -1.29
CA ALA A 31 -3.51 -5.30 -1.23
C ALA A 31 -4.66 -4.41 -1.71
N ARG A 32 -5.29 -4.76 -2.83
CA ARG A 32 -6.46 -4.06 -3.36
C ARG A 32 -7.67 -4.18 -2.42
N GLN A 33 -7.94 -5.37 -1.90
CA GLN A 33 -9.06 -5.63 -0.99
C GLN A 33 -9.00 -4.77 0.27
N ILE A 34 -7.81 -4.54 0.82
CA ILE A 34 -7.64 -3.69 2.02
C ILE A 34 -7.56 -2.19 1.72
N GLY A 35 -7.53 -1.80 0.44
CA GLY A 35 -7.44 -0.40 0.01
C GLY A 35 -6.03 0.19 0.05
N ALA A 36 -5.00 -0.64 -0.15
CA ALA A 36 -3.64 -0.15 -0.40
C ALA A 36 -3.53 0.41 -1.84
N ASP A 37 -2.63 1.37 -2.03
CA ASP A 37 -2.37 2.01 -3.33
C ASP A 37 -1.41 1.19 -4.20
N GLY A 38 -0.64 0.28 -3.59
CA GLY A 38 0.24 -0.61 -4.34
C GLY A 38 0.68 -1.86 -3.58
N PHE A 39 1.25 -2.79 -4.33
CA PHE A 39 1.82 -4.04 -3.84
C PHE A 39 3.20 -4.25 -4.43
N ALA A 40 4.14 -4.75 -3.63
CA ALA A 40 5.43 -5.22 -4.11
C ALA A 40 5.78 -6.59 -3.49
N PRO A 41 6.17 -7.59 -4.31
CA PRO A 41 6.55 -8.92 -3.82
C PRO A 41 7.92 -8.93 -3.12
N ASP A 42 8.77 -7.95 -3.40
CA ASP A 42 10.12 -7.85 -2.87
C ASP A 42 10.60 -6.39 -2.78
N ALA A 43 11.71 -6.17 -2.08
CA ALA A 43 12.27 -4.84 -1.84
C ALA A 43 12.76 -4.17 -3.14
N SER A 44 13.35 -4.94 -4.06
CA SER A 44 13.86 -4.45 -5.34
C SER A 44 12.76 -3.85 -6.23
N THR A 45 11.58 -4.47 -6.24
CA THR A 45 10.44 -4.01 -7.03
C THR A 45 9.65 -2.90 -6.35
N ALA A 46 9.70 -2.79 -5.01
CA ALA A 46 9.00 -1.76 -4.25
C ALA A 46 9.36 -0.34 -4.68
N ALA A 47 10.64 -0.05 -4.92
CA ALA A 47 11.08 1.29 -5.34
C ALA A 47 10.45 1.71 -6.69
N ARG A 48 10.26 0.76 -7.61
CA ARG A 48 9.60 1.01 -8.91
C ARG A 48 8.10 1.29 -8.73
N VAL A 49 7.42 0.53 -7.86
CA VAL A 49 6.00 0.76 -7.54
C VAL A 49 5.80 2.15 -6.93
N VAL A 50 6.68 2.56 -6.01
CA VAL A 50 6.62 3.91 -5.42
C VAL A 50 6.77 4.99 -6.48
N ARG A 51 7.72 4.86 -7.42
CA ARG A 51 7.88 5.82 -8.51
C ARG A 51 6.60 5.95 -9.35
N GLN A 52 5.99 4.83 -9.73
CA GLN A 52 4.74 4.82 -10.51
C GLN A 52 3.55 5.47 -9.79
N LEU A 53 3.57 5.54 -8.45
CA LEU A 53 2.50 6.14 -7.66
C LEU A 53 2.70 7.64 -7.38
N LEU A 54 3.91 8.16 -7.63
CA LEU A 54 4.30 9.55 -7.36
C LEU A 54 4.49 10.38 -8.63
N GLU A 55 4.57 9.73 -9.80
CA GLU A 55 4.43 10.37 -11.12
C GLU A 55 2.98 10.80 -11.37
#